data_AF-A0A504IRZ2-F1
#
_entry.id   AF-A0A504IRZ2-F1
#
_cell.length_a   1.000
_cell.length_b   1.000
_cell.length_c   1.000
_cell.angle_alpha   90.00
_cell.angle_beta   90.00
_cell.angle_gamma   90.00
#
_symmetry.space_group_name_H-M   'P 1'
#
loop_
_entity.id
_entity.type
_entity.pdbx_description
1 polymer ?
#
loop_
_entity_poly.entity_id
_entity_poly.type
_entity_poly.pdbx_seq_one_letter_code
_entity_poly.pdbx_strand_id
1 'polypeptide(L)' 'FLPEGVAVAREPMTGSEDFARFLAHVPGCFVFHGNGDTAPLHNPSYDFNDDGLLFGTNFHAAVVRRRLGA' A
#
# COMPACT_ATOMS: atom_id res chain seq x y z
N PHE A 1 4.69 12.73 4.80
CA PHE A 1 4.25 11.50 5.47
C PHE A 1 3.82 11.89 6.86
N LEU A 2 2.51 11.86 7.11
CA LEU A 2 1.98 12.11 8.44
C LEU A 2 1.66 10.73 9.05
N PRO A 3 2.29 10.33 10.18
CA PRO A 3 2.18 8.98 10.73
C PRO A 3 0.76 8.50 11.02
N GLU A 4 -0.17 9.41 11.26
CA GLU A 4 -1.58 9.12 11.56
C GLU A 4 -2.33 8.44 10.41
N GLY A 5 -1.83 8.55 9.18
CA GLY A 5 -2.41 7.89 8.01
C GLY A 5 -2.02 6.41 7.83
N VAL A 6 -1.30 5.82 8.79
CA VAL A 6 -0.82 4.44 8.73
C VAL A 6 -1.39 3.63 9.88
N ALA A 7 -2.02 2.50 9.55
CA ALA A 7 -2.54 1.55 10.51
C ALA A 7 -2.08 0.13 10.18
N VAL A 8 -1.92 -0.69 11.21
CA VAL A 8 -1.74 -2.14 11.06
C VAL A 8 -3.11 -2.76 10.83
N ALA A 9 -3.25 -3.55 9.78
CA ALA A 9 -4.48 -4.29 9.52
C ALA A 9 -4.78 -5.22 10.71
N ARG A 10 -6.03 -5.24 11.18
CA ARG A 10 -6.45 -6.09 12.30
C ARG A 10 -6.35 -7.58 11.98
N GLU A 11 -6.61 -7.94 10.73
CA GLU A 11 -6.61 -9.33 10.25
C GLU A 11 -5.82 -9.41 8.93
N PRO A 12 -5.20 -10.56 8.62
CA PRO A 12 -4.61 -10.82 7.32
C PRO A 12 -5.65 -10.79 6.20
N MET A 13 -5.23 -10.40 5.00
CA MET A 13 -6.06 -10.50 3.79
C MET A 13 -5.90 -11.87 3.14
N THR A 14 -6.99 -12.39 2.56
CA THR A 14 -7.04 -13.70 1.90
C THR A 14 -6.67 -13.67 0.43
N GLY A 15 -6.52 -12.47 -0.16
CA GLY A 15 -6.04 -12.31 -1.53
C GLY A 15 -4.58 -12.73 -1.66
N SER A 16 -4.26 -13.50 -2.70
CA SER A 16 -2.90 -13.85 -3.07
C SER A 16 -2.22 -12.71 -3.81
N GLU A 17 -0.93 -12.49 -3.55
CA GLU A 17 -0.10 -11.51 -4.25
C GLU A 17 1.29 -12.10 -4.51
N ASP A 18 1.81 -11.94 -5.72
CA ASP A 18 3.10 -12.55 -6.09
C ASP A 18 4.30 -11.81 -5.48
N PHE A 19 4.09 -10.63 -4.90
CA PHE A 19 5.08 -9.92 -4.10
C PHE A 19 5.66 -10.78 -2.96
N ALA A 20 4.90 -11.77 -2.46
CA ALA A 20 5.37 -12.76 -1.50
C ALA A 20 6.62 -13.53 -1.99
N ARG A 21 6.82 -13.64 -3.32
CA ARG A 21 8.02 -14.23 -3.91
C ARG A 21 9.25 -13.37 -3.66
N PHE A 22 9.15 -12.05 -3.68
CA PHE A 22 10.26 -11.17 -3.30
C PHE A 22 10.57 -11.29 -1.81
N LEU A 23 9.54 -11.38 -0.96
CA LEU A 23 9.69 -11.52 0.49
C LEU A 23 10.37 -12.82 0.93
N ALA A 24 10.40 -13.85 0.07
CA ALA A 24 11.17 -15.06 0.30
C ALA A 24 12.69 -14.86 0.14
N HIS A 25 13.14 -13.78 -0.51
CA HIS A 25 14.54 -13.55 -0.84
C HIS A 25 15.17 -12.38 -0.08
N VAL A 26 14.38 -11.34 0.22
CA VAL A 26 14.86 -10.13 0.91
C VAL A 26 13.84 -9.62 1.92
N PRO A 27 14.28 -9.01 3.04
CA PRO A 27 13.36 -8.33 3.96
C PRO A 27 12.58 -7.25 3.23
N GLY A 28 11.25 -7.29 3.34
CA GLY A 28 10.36 -6.32 2.72
C GLY A 28 9.07 -6.15 3.52
N CYS A 29 8.25 -5.21 3.07
CA CYS A 29 6.95 -4.91 3.69
C CYS A 29 5.96 -4.63 2.58
N PHE A 30 4.87 -5.41 2.55
CA PHE A 30 3.73 -5.16 1.67
C PHE A 30 2.69 -4.38 2.45
N VAL A 31 2.07 -3.38 1.81
CA VAL A 31 1.06 -2.51 2.43
C VAL A 31 -0.13 -2.36 1.50
N PHE A 32 -1.31 -2.20 2.09
CA PHE A 32 -2.51 -1.81 1.35
C PHE A 32 -2.63 -0.29 1.35
N HIS A 33 -2.94 0.26 0.18
CA HIS A 33 -3.25 1.67 0.02
C HIS A 33 -4.76 1.86 0.04
N GLY A 34 -5.27 2.73 0.91
CA GLY A 34 -6.70 3.03 0.98
C GLY A 34 -7.19 3.67 -0.31
N ASN A 35 -8.34 3.22 -0.81
CA ASN A 35 -8.93 3.68 -2.08
C ASN A 35 -10.29 4.39 -1.89
N GLY A 36 -10.63 4.80 -0.67
CA GLY A 36 -11.93 5.41 -0.37
C GLY A 36 -13.10 4.42 -0.43
N ASP A 37 -14.31 4.96 -0.52
CA ASP A 37 -15.57 4.20 -0.54
C ASP A 37 -15.93 3.79 -1.97
N THR A 38 -15.59 2.55 -2.34
CA THR A 38 -15.78 1.98 -3.67
C THR A 38 -16.05 0.48 -3.59
N ALA A 39 -16.44 -0.14 -4.70
CA ALA A 39 -16.54 -1.60 -4.78
C ALA A 39 -15.17 -2.28 -4.54
N PRO A 40 -15.12 -3.56 -4.12
CA PRO A 40 -13.85 -4.24 -3.91
C PRO A 40 -13.11 -4.54 -5.23
N LEU A 41 -11.81 -4.85 -5.13
CA LEU A 41 -11.01 -5.33 -6.27
C LEU A 41 -11.72 -6.49 -6.99
N HIS A 42 -11.59 -6.54 -8.32
CA HIS A 42 -12.28 -7.47 -9.23
C HIS A 42 -13.78 -7.25 -9.44
N ASN A 43 -14.38 -6.24 -8.80
CA ASN A 43 -15.76 -5.85 -9.11
C ASN A 43 -15.81 -4.93 -10.35
N PRO A 44 -16.76 -5.11 -11.30
CA PRO A 44 -16.89 -4.22 -12.47
C PRO A 44 -17.23 -2.76 -12.13
N SER A 45 -17.79 -2.52 -10.95
CA SER A 45 -18.09 -1.19 -10.42
C SER A 45 -16.95 -0.63 -9.56
N TYR A 46 -15.76 -1.27 -9.57
CA TYR A 46 -14.58 -0.73 -8.92
C TYR A 46 -14.20 0.60 -9.57
N ASP A 47 -14.12 1.63 -8.72
CA ASP A 47 -13.66 2.97 -9.08
C ASP A 47 -12.41 3.33 -8.26
N PHE A 48 -11.36 3.77 -8.95
CA PHE A 48 -10.10 4.13 -8.32
C PHE A 48 -10.17 5.58 -7.81
N ASN A 49 -9.74 5.83 -6.58
CA ASN A 49 -9.73 7.17 -6.02
C ASN A 49 -8.43 7.90 -6.39
N ASP A 50 -8.48 8.78 -7.40
CA ASP A 50 -7.36 9.59 -7.87
C ASP A 50 -6.74 10.48 -6.78
N ASP A 51 -7.53 10.92 -5.78
CA ASP A 51 -7.00 11.71 -4.66
C ASP A 51 -5.98 10.89 -3.83
N GLY A 52 -6.03 9.56 -3.90
CA GLY A 52 -5.09 8.64 -3.26
C GLY A 52 -3.67 8.68 -3.86
N LEU A 53 -3.52 9.09 -5.13
CA LEU A 53 -2.23 9.05 -5.83
C LEU A 53 -1.14 9.85 -5.11
N LEU A 54 -1.48 11.02 -4.59
CA LEU A 54 -0.53 11.86 -3.84
C LEU A 54 -0.12 11.22 -2.52
N PHE A 55 -1.03 10.52 -1.84
CA PHE A 55 -0.71 9.79 -0.61
C PHE A 55 0.24 8.62 -0.89
N GLY A 56 -0.04 7.83 -1.93
CA GLY A 56 0.80 6.70 -2.34
C GLY A 56 2.21 7.13 -2.75
N THR A 57 2.31 8.21 -3.52
CA THR A 57 3.59 8.79 -3.95
C THR A 57 4.39 9.31 -2.76
N ASN A 58 3.75 10.06 -1.85
CA ASN A 58 4.41 10.59 -0.66
C ASN A 58 4.87 9.49 0.31
N PHE A 59 4.12 8.39 0.42
CA PHE A 59 4.53 7.22 1.20
C PHE A 59 5.83 6.62 0.66
N HIS A 60 5.86 6.28 -0.64
CA HIS A 60 7.04 5.66 -1.26
C HIS A 60 8.25 6.62 -1.24
N ALA A 61 8.05 7.90 -1.54
CA ALA A 61 9.12 8.90 -1.47
C ALA A 61 9.70 9.03 -0.05
N ALA A 62 8.87 8.99 0.98
CA ALA A 62 9.32 9.01 2.37
C ALA A 62 10.12 7.75 2.75
N VAL A 63 9.67 6.56 2.31
CA VAL A 63 10.40 5.30 2.51
C VAL A 63 11.78 5.37 1.85
N VAL A 64 11.84 5.78 0.58
CA VAL A 64 13.09 5.93 -0.17
C VAL A 64 14.03 6.92 0.51
N ARG A 65 13.56 8.14 0.84
CA ARG A 65 14.37 9.15 1.55
C ARG A 65 14.90 8.64 2.88
N ARG A 66 14.09 7.91 3.65
CA ARG A 66 14.51 7.36 4.95
C ARG A 66 15.52 6.21 4.83
N ARG A 67 15.44 5.42 3.76
CA ARG A 67 16.30 4.23 3.58
C ARG A 67 17.57 4.52 2.80
N LEU A 68 17.54 5.48 1.88
CA LEU A 68 18.60 5.76 0.91
C LEU A 68 19.10 7.22 0.95
N GLY A 69 18.45 8.11 1.69
CA GLY A 69 18.92 9.50 1.84
C GLY A 69 20.23 9.53 2.62
N ALA A 70 21.24 10.17 2.04
CA ALA A 70 22.47 10.55 2.72
C ALA A 70 22.20 11.61 3.80
#